data_AF-A0A7C3NVF8-F1
#
_entry.id   AF-A0A7C3NVF8-F1
#
_cell.length_a   1.000
_cell.length_b   1.000
_cell.length_c   1.000
_cell.angle_alpha   90.00
_cell.angle_beta   90.00
_cell.angle_gamma   90.00
#
_symmetry.space_group_name_H-M   'P 1'
#
loop_
_entity.id
_entity.type
_entity.pdbx_description
1 polymer ?
#
loop_
_entity_poly.entity_id
_entity_poly.type
_entity_poly.pdbx_seq_one_letter_code
_entity_poly.pdbx_strand_id
1 'polypeptide(L)'
;MGKKTLGRSINVTLIFTLAAAVFLEPTEAAQKGAAIPDMHHPRGWTFTMPKGDAEKGRAVFEKYVCYVCHEVRGENFPPGSRAGPELSQMGPLHPLEYFTESIVNPSAHAAKKHRGPDGKSTMPDHNERMTVQELIDLSAYLAALKPKGVASTVTGEGKILAVVPQSQEVVIEHGEIKGFMDAMTMGYKVSPNSLLKTVKPGDNVRFTIDTNKHVITKIEKLKN
;
A
#
# COMPACT_ATOMS: atom_id res chain seq x y z
N MET A 1 42.01 -43.71 -53.18
CA MET A 1 41.89 -42.49 -52.36
C MET A 1 42.16 -42.84 -50.89
N GLY A 2 43.12 -42.14 -50.30
CA GLY A 2 43.86 -42.54 -49.11
C GLY A 2 43.05 -42.53 -47.82
N LYS A 3 43.23 -43.62 -47.07
CA LYS A 3 42.97 -43.74 -45.63
C LYS A 3 44.17 -43.14 -44.88
N LYS A 4 43.85 -42.45 -43.78
CA LYS A 4 44.58 -42.35 -42.50
C LYS A 4 46.11 -42.25 -42.56
N THR A 5 46.64 -41.09 -42.20
CA THR A 5 48.01 -40.94 -41.73
C THR A 5 48.04 -40.74 -40.22
N LEU A 6 48.65 -41.72 -39.56
CA LEU A 6 49.23 -41.66 -38.21
C LEU A 6 50.73 -41.39 -38.41
N GLY A 7 51.33 -40.48 -37.63
CA GLY A 7 52.77 -40.20 -37.76
C GLY A 7 53.33 -39.20 -36.74
N ARG A 8 53.64 -39.72 -35.55
CA ARG A 8 54.81 -39.43 -34.65
C ARG A 8 56.00 -38.77 -35.39
N SER A 9 56.86 -37.88 -34.87
CA SER A 9 57.45 -37.57 -33.55
C SER A 9 58.14 -36.17 -33.69
N ILE A 10 58.54 -35.41 -32.65
CA ILE A 10 59.85 -35.48 -31.95
C ILE A 10 59.84 -34.47 -30.77
N ASN A 11 60.57 -34.88 -29.74
CA ASN A 11 60.88 -34.30 -28.44
C ASN A 11 61.28 -32.81 -28.39
N VAL A 12 60.82 -32.14 -27.33
CA VAL A 12 61.60 -31.11 -26.64
C VAL A 12 61.69 -31.49 -25.16
N THR A 13 62.90 -31.87 -24.75
CA THR A 13 63.31 -32.02 -23.35
C THR A 13 63.43 -30.63 -22.73
N LEU A 14 62.71 -30.34 -21.64
CA LEU A 14 63.16 -29.35 -20.67
C LEU A 14 62.72 -29.74 -19.26
N ILE A 15 63.63 -30.47 -18.61
CA ILE A 15 64.07 -30.40 -17.21
C ILE A 15 63.03 -29.92 -16.18
N PHE A 16 62.66 -30.87 -15.33
CA PHE A 16 62.02 -30.72 -14.03
C PHE A 16 62.77 -29.76 -13.11
N THR A 17 62.06 -28.77 -12.55
CA THR A 17 62.26 -28.38 -11.15
C THR A 17 60.92 -28.42 -10.44
N LEU A 18 60.79 -29.43 -9.59
CA LEU A 18 59.71 -29.61 -8.64
C LEU A 18 59.96 -28.66 -7.47
N ALA A 19 59.08 -27.69 -7.24
CA ALA A 19 59.02 -26.97 -5.97
C ALA A 19 57.56 -26.91 -5.53
N ALA A 20 57.36 -27.38 -4.30
CA ALA A 20 56.10 -27.74 -3.66
C ALA A 20 54.97 -26.72 -3.81
N ALA A 21 53.77 -27.26 -3.99
CA ALA A 21 52.51 -26.56 -3.80
C ALA A 21 52.42 -26.02 -2.36
N VAL A 22 52.17 -24.71 -2.25
CA VAL A 22 51.56 -24.12 -1.07
C VAL A 22 50.13 -23.79 -1.46
N PHE A 23 49.19 -24.59 -0.96
CA PHE A 23 47.77 -24.24 -0.95
C PHE A 23 47.60 -23.01 -0.05
N LEU A 24 47.44 -21.84 -0.67
CA LEU A 24 46.73 -20.73 -0.04
C LEU A 24 45.31 -20.76 -0.58
N GLU A 25 44.40 -21.29 0.24
CA GLU A 25 42.98 -20.98 0.12
C GLU A 25 42.85 -19.45 0.10
N PRO A 26 42.02 -18.87 -0.79
CA PRO A 26 41.74 -17.44 -0.72
C PRO A 26 41.13 -17.20 0.66
N THR A 27 41.89 -16.53 1.52
CA THR A 27 41.40 -16.18 2.84
C THR A 27 40.14 -15.36 2.64
N GLU A 28 39.11 -15.79 3.35
CA GLU A 28 37.83 -15.13 3.59
C GLU A 28 38.08 -13.84 4.39
N ALA A 29 38.99 -13.00 3.92
CA ALA A 29 39.14 -11.62 4.36
C ALA A 29 38.05 -10.84 3.64
N ALA A 30 36.85 -10.95 4.22
CA ALA A 30 35.81 -9.96 4.10
C ALA A 30 36.47 -8.59 3.96
N GLN A 31 36.26 -7.96 2.79
CA GLN A 31 36.37 -6.52 2.69
C GLN A 31 35.36 -5.97 3.69
N LYS A 32 35.80 -5.76 4.94
CA LYS A 32 35.20 -4.80 5.84
C LYS A 32 35.38 -3.46 5.14
N GLY A 33 34.41 -3.13 4.28
CA GLY A 33 34.26 -1.80 3.74
C GLY A 33 34.35 -0.86 4.93
N ALA A 34 35.33 0.05 4.89
CA ALA A 34 35.50 1.06 5.91
C ALA A 34 34.13 1.67 6.21
N ALA A 35 33.74 1.67 7.48
CA ALA A 35 32.51 2.32 7.90
C ALA A 35 32.60 3.79 7.51
N ILE A 36 31.87 4.18 6.47
CA ILE A 36 31.68 5.59 6.16
C ILE A 36 31.01 6.17 7.41
N PRO A 37 31.61 7.17 8.08
CA PRO A 37 31.00 7.79 9.25
C PRO A 37 29.58 8.24 8.89
N ASP A 38 28.62 7.94 9.76
CA ASP A 38 27.23 8.36 9.56
C ASP A 38 27.18 9.88 9.33
N MET A 39 26.92 10.29 8.08
CA MET A 39 26.78 11.70 7.75
C MET A 39 25.38 12.15 8.15
N HIS A 40 25.28 12.86 9.28
CA HIS A 40 24.11 13.59 9.80
C HIS A 40 22.87 12.76 10.18
N HIS A 41 22.57 11.66 9.49
CA HIS A 41 21.55 10.65 9.82
C HIS A 41 21.89 9.33 9.11
N PRO A 42 21.31 8.19 9.53
CA PRO A 42 21.61 6.90 8.90
C PRO A 42 21.29 6.87 7.40
N ARG A 43 22.05 6.07 6.63
CA ARG A 43 21.71 5.78 5.23
C ARG A 43 20.36 5.06 5.17
N GLY A 44 19.47 5.54 4.29
CA GLY A 44 18.11 4.99 4.19
C GLY A 44 17.20 5.38 5.34
N TRP A 45 17.54 6.42 6.12
CA TRP A 45 16.68 6.95 7.16
C TRP A 45 15.33 7.42 6.56
N THR A 46 14.26 6.98 7.21
CA THR A 46 12.90 7.44 6.94
C THR A 46 12.28 7.84 8.26
N PHE A 47 11.57 8.98 8.28
CA PHE A 47 10.72 9.31 9.40
C PHE A 47 9.68 8.21 9.61
N THR A 48 9.54 7.75 10.85
CA THR A 48 8.54 6.75 11.23
C THR A 48 7.76 7.30 12.41
N MET A 49 6.44 7.23 12.34
CA MET A 49 5.60 7.67 13.46
C MET A 49 5.72 6.68 14.63
N PRO A 50 5.80 7.17 15.90
CA PRO A 50 5.72 6.30 17.06
C PRO A 50 4.40 5.52 17.08
N LYS A 51 4.40 4.38 17.77
CA LYS A 51 3.17 3.62 18.01
C LYS A 51 2.24 4.41 18.93
N GLY A 52 1.06 4.75 18.45
CA GLY A 52 0.00 5.37 19.24
C GLY A 52 -0.97 4.38 19.87
N ASP A 53 -1.89 4.92 20.66
CA ASP A 53 -2.99 4.22 21.32
C ASP A 53 -4.32 4.55 20.60
N ALA A 54 -4.91 3.54 19.97
CA ALA A 54 -6.14 3.72 19.20
C ALA A 54 -7.37 4.07 20.06
N GLU A 55 -7.42 3.66 21.33
CA GLU A 55 -8.54 4.02 22.22
C GLU A 55 -8.45 5.49 22.61
N LYS A 56 -7.24 5.98 22.92
CA LYS A 56 -7.00 7.41 23.12
C LYS A 56 -7.26 8.19 21.83
N GLY A 57 -6.86 7.66 20.67
CA GLY A 57 -7.11 8.27 19.38
C GLY A 57 -8.58 8.45 19.06
N ARG A 58 -9.43 7.48 19.44
CA ARG A 58 -10.89 7.62 19.36
C ARG A 58 -11.38 8.80 20.20
N ALA A 59 -10.85 8.95 21.42
CA ALA A 59 -11.19 10.09 22.28
C ALA A 59 -10.71 11.43 21.69
N VAL A 60 -9.56 11.44 20.99
CA VAL A 60 -9.10 12.62 20.25
C VAL A 60 -10.04 12.94 19.08
N PHE A 61 -10.47 11.93 18.31
CA PHE A 61 -11.43 12.09 17.21
C PHE A 61 -12.73 12.76 17.69
N GLU A 62 -13.20 12.39 18.88
CA GLU A 62 -14.36 13.00 19.53
C GLU A 62 -14.06 14.41 20.04
N LYS A 63 -12.94 14.60 20.75
CA LYS A 63 -12.51 15.89 21.32
C LYS A 63 -12.41 16.99 20.27
N TYR A 64 -11.85 16.67 19.10
CA TYR A 64 -11.70 17.61 17.98
C TYR A 64 -12.89 17.59 17.01
N VAL A 65 -13.98 16.91 17.39
CA VAL A 65 -15.25 16.83 16.66
C VAL A 65 -15.08 16.41 15.19
N CYS A 66 -14.11 15.54 14.91
CA CYS A 66 -13.84 15.05 13.56
C CYS A 66 -15.08 14.37 12.95
N TYR A 67 -15.92 13.78 13.79
CA TYR A 67 -17.20 13.16 13.41
C TYR A 67 -18.20 14.12 12.75
N VAL A 68 -18.06 15.43 12.96
CA VAL A 68 -18.96 16.41 12.32
C VAL A 68 -18.82 16.34 10.80
N CYS A 69 -17.62 16.13 10.28
CA CYS A 69 -17.38 16.04 8.84
C CYS A 69 -17.19 14.61 8.36
N HIS A 70 -16.60 13.73 9.18
CA HIS A 70 -16.23 12.38 8.79
C HIS A 70 -17.11 11.32 9.44
N GLU A 71 -17.73 10.46 8.64
CA GLU A 71 -18.45 9.30 9.15
C GLU A 71 -17.47 8.16 9.52
N VAL A 72 -17.76 7.49 10.64
CA VAL A 72 -17.17 6.21 11.04
C VAL A 72 -18.30 5.26 11.46
N ARG A 73 -18.66 4.34 10.58
CA ARG A 73 -19.72 3.34 10.77
C ARG A 73 -19.35 2.35 11.87
N GLY A 74 -20.32 2.02 12.71
CA GLY A 74 -20.11 1.15 13.86
C GLY A 74 -19.56 1.88 15.10
N GLU A 75 -19.34 3.20 15.01
CA GLU A 75 -19.06 4.06 16.15
C GLU A 75 -20.30 4.90 16.50
N ASN A 76 -20.42 5.25 17.79
CA ASN A 76 -21.57 5.95 18.34
C ASN A 76 -21.32 7.46 18.47
N PHE A 77 -20.77 8.10 17.44
CA PHE A 77 -20.61 9.56 17.43
C PHE A 77 -21.93 10.27 17.09
N PRO A 78 -22.13 11.52 17.54
CA PRO A 78 -23.28 12.33 17.11
C PRO A 78 -23.33 12.49 15.58
N PRO A 79 -24.52 12.65 14.98
CA PRO A 79 -24.66 12.84 13.54
C PRO A 79 -23.98 14.15 13.09
N GLY A 80 -23.34 14.09 11.92
CA GLY A 80 -22.61 15.21 11.31
C GLY A 80 -23.11 15.57 9.90
N SER A 81 -22.42 16.51 9.26
CA SER A 81 -22.68 16.99 7.90
C SER A 81 -22.23 16.01 6.80
N ARG A 82 -21.32 15.08 7.12
CA ARG A 82 -20.67 14.16 6.16
C ARG A 82 -19.98 14.91 4.99
N ALA A 83 -19.42 16.09 5.28
CA ALA A 83 -18.71 16.91 4.30
C ALA A 83 -17.33 16.35 3.90
N GLY A 84 -16.71 15.55 4.78
CA GLY A 84 -15.45 14.86 4.51
C GLY A 84 -15.66 13.45 3.96
N PRO A 85 -14.59 12.79 3.47
CA PRO A 85 -14.66 11.39 3.09
C PRO A 85 -15.02 10.48 4.28
N GLU A 86 -15.75 9.42 3.98
CA GLU A 86 -16.06 8.30 4.88
C GLU A 86 -14.76 7.58 5.31
N LEU A 87 -14.61 7.25 6.60
CA LEU A 87 -13.35 6.76 7.17
C LEU A 87 -13.36 5.30 7.67
N SER A 88 -14.52 4.64 7.75
CA SER A 88 -14.71 3.32 8.39
C SER A 88 -13.73 2.24 7.97
N GLN A 89 -13.24 2.34 6.74
CA GLN A 89 -12.43 1.32 6.07
C GLN A 89 -11.07 1.80 5.63
N MET A 90 -10.67 3.00 6.04
CA MET A 90 -9.47 3.61 5.47
C MET A 90 -8.19 2.96 5.99
N GLY A 91 -8.21 2.31 7.16
CA GLY A 91 -7.03 1.73 7.81
C GLY A 91 -6.22 0.78 6.89
N PRO A 92 -6.82 -0.26 6.28
CA PRO A 92 -6.14 -1.14 5.34
C PRO A 92 -5.67 -0.48 4.03
N LEU A 93 -6.19 0.71 3.69
CA LEU A 93 -5.95 1.36 2.39
C LEU A 93 -4.79 2.35 2.43
N HIS A 94 -4.34 2.75 3.61
CA HIS A 94 -3.36 3.81 3.77
C HIS A 94 -2.34 3.50 4.88
N PRO A 95 -1.07 3.93 4.73
CA PRO A 95 -0.11 3.85 5.82
C PRO A 95 -0.45 4.85 6.93
N LEU A 96 0.08 4.62 8.13
CA LEU A 96 -0.09 5.47 9.31
C LEU A 96 0.31 6.93 9.03
N GLU A 97 1.40 7.11 8.28
CA GLU A 97 1.95 8.42 7.92
C GLU A 97 1.00 9.22 7.02
N TYR A 98 0.21 8.56 6.18
CA TYR A 98 -0.77 9.24 5.32
C TYR A 98 -1.90 9.86 6.13
N PHE A 99 -2.38 9.16 7.17
CA PHE A 99 -3.35 9.75 8.10
C PHE A 99 -2.76 10.94 8.84
N THR A 100 -1.52 10.80 9.29
CA THR A 100 -0.80 11.87 9.99
C THR A 100 -0.67 13.11 9.11
N GLU A 101 -0.17 12.98 7.89
CA GLU A 101 -0.06 14.10 6.94
C GLU A 101 -1.42 14.70 6.61
N SER A 102 -2.47 13.88 6.45
CA SER A 102 -3.82 14.37 6.18
C SER A 102 -4.38 15.25 7.30
N ILE A 103 -3.93 15.09 8.55
CA ILE A 103 -4.35 15.90 9.70
C ILE A 103 -3.55 17.20 9.80
N VAL A 104 -2.22 17.14 9.59
CA VAL A 104 -1.33 18.30 9.76
C VAL A 104 -1.14 19.14 8.50
N ASN A 105 -1.46 18.57 7.34
CA ASN A 105 -1.40 19.18 6.02
C ASN A 105 -2.54 18.66 5.13
N PRO A 106 -3.81 18.94 5.49
CA PRO A 106 -4.98 18.40 4.78
C PRO A 106 -5.03 18.80 3.30
N SER A 107 -4.33 19.86 2.90
CA SER A 107 -4.29 20.33 1.51
C SER A 107 -3.29 19.59 0.62
N ALA A 108 -2.38 18.77 1.16
CA ALA A 108 -1.37 18.03 0.39
C ALA A 108 -2.00 17.13 -0.68
N HIS A 109 -3.00 16.34 -0.27
CA HIS A 109 -3.59 15.28 -1.09
C HIS A 109 -5.13 15.31 -1.15
N ALA A 110 -5.77 16.37 -0.65
CA ALA A 110 -7.23 16.50 -0.76
C ALA A 110 -7.71 16.40 -2.23
N ALA A 111 -8.71 15.55 -2.47
CA ALA A 111 -9.39 15.47 -3.75
C ALA A 111 -10.14 16.77 -4.07
N LYS A 112 -10.34 17.08 -5.35
CA LYS A 112 -11.01 18.31 -5.82
C LYS A 112 -12.37 18.55 -5.15
N LYS A 113 -13.14 17.49 -4.88
CA LYS A 113 -14.46 17.56 -4.24
C LYS A 113 -14.43 18.02 -2.77
N HIS A 114 -13.29 17.92 -2.10
CA HIS A 114 -13.11 18.34 -0.71
C HIS A 114 -12.31 19.65 -0.59
N ARG A 115 -12.20 20.41 -1.69
CA ARG A 115 -11.49 21.69 -1.72
C ARG A 115 -12.47 22.86 -1.81
N GLY A 116 -12.15 23.94 -1.10
CA GLY A 116 -12.86 25.21 -1.16
C GLY A 116 -12.52 26.02 -2.43
N PRO A 117 -13.14 27.21 -2.60
CA PRO A 117 -12.88 28.09 -3.75
C PRO A 117 -11.42 28.56 -3.87
N ASP A 118 -10.69 28.61 -2.76
CA ASP A 118 -9.27 28.95 -2.69
C ASP A 118 -8.35 27.78 -3.08
N GLY A 119 -8.93 26.62 -3.42
CA GLY A 119 -8.21 25.42 -3.77
C GLY A 119 -7.61 24.67 -2.57
N LYS A 120 -7.84 25.10 -1.32
CA LYS A 120 -7.38 24.39 -0.12
C LYS A 120 -8.42 23.39 0.36
N SER A 121 -7.99 22.42 1.17
CA SER A 121 -8.94 21.50 1.82
C SER A 121 -9.94 22.26 2.68
N THR A 122 -11.20 21.81 2.71
CA THR A 122 -12.20 22.30 3.65
C THR A 122 -12.01 21.74 5.07
N MET A 123 -11.21 20.68 5.21
CA MET A 123 -10.74 20.21 6.51
C MET A 123 -9.69 21.19 7.05
N PRO A 124 -9.87 21.72 8.28
CA PRO A 124 -8.89 22.60 8.89
C PRO A 124 -7.61 21.82 9.24
N ASP A 125 -6.46 22.50 9.26
CA ASP A 125 -5.29 21.95 9.93
C ASP A 125 -5.45 22.06 11.47
N HIS A 126 -4.72 21.19 12.17
CA HIS A 126 -4.81 21.04 13.62
C HIS A 126 -3.49 21.38 14.34
N ASN A 127 -2.50 21.94 13.64
CA ASN A 127 -1.11 22.04 14.11
C ASN A 127 -0.94 22.87 15.38
N GLU A 128 -1.75 23.92 15.55
CA GLU A 128 -1.67 24.82 16.70
C GLU A 128 -2.58 24.41 17.87
N ARG A 129 -3.44 23.41 17.67
CA ARG A 129 -4.49 23.03 18.64
C ARG A 129 -4.37 21.59 19.11
N MET A 130 -3.59 20.76 18.44
CA MET A 130 -3.40 19.33 18.74
C MET A 130 -1.97 19.08 19.18
N THR A 131 -1.80 18.38 20.31
CA THR A 131 -0.48 17.96 20.75
C THR A 131 0.06 16.84 19.86
N VAL A 132 1.38 16.67 19.85
CA VAL A 132 2.03 15.57 19.12
C VAL A 132 1.52 14.21 19.58
N GLN A 133 1.26 14.03 20.88
CA GLN A 133 0.73 12.77 21.40
C GLN A 133 -0.69 12.49 20.90
N GLU A 134 -1.55 13.51 20.86
CA GLU A 134 -2.91 13.38 20.33
C GLU A 134 -2.92 13.05 18.84
N LEU A 135 -2.00 13.64 18.06
CA LEU A 135 -1.82 13.30 16.65
C LEU A 135 -1.38 11.84 16.48
N ILE A 136 -0.40 11.39 17.26
CA ILE A 136 0.08 9.99 17.25
C ILE A 136 -1.07 9.02 17.54
N ASP A 137 -1.85 9.29 18.59
CA ASP A 137 -2.97 8.43 19.01
C ASP A 137 -4.11 8.48 17.98
N LEU A 138 -4.47 9.67 17.47
CA LEU A 138 -5.48 9.84 16.43
C LEU A 138 -5.12 9.09 15.14
N SER A 139 -3.88 9.22 14.67
CA SER A 139 -3.40 8.46 13.52
C SER A 139 -3.48 6.96 13.76
N ALA A 140 -3.15 6.48 14.96
CA ALA A 140 -3.28 5.07 15.32
C ALA A 140 -4.73 4.59 15.30
N TYR A 141 -5.68 5.42 15.77
CA TYR A 141 -7.11 5.14 15.66
C TYR A 141 -7.57 5.02 14.20
N LEU A 142 -7.21 6.00 13.35
CA LEU A 142 -7.56 5.99 11.92
C LEU A 142 -6.97 4.77 11.18
N ALA A 143 -5.71 4.42 11.46
CA ALA A 143 -5.07 3.24 10.90
C ALA A 143 -5.71 1.92 11.39
N ALA A 144 -6.33 1.93 12.57
CA ALA A 144 -7.05 0.79 13.12
C ALA A 144 -8.50 0.66 12.59
N LEU A 145 -9.02 1.67 11.88
CA LEU A 145 -10.39 1.65 11.36
C LEU A 145 -10.59 0.52 10.35
N LYS A 146 -11.44 -0.41 10.76
CA LYS A 146 -11.99 -1.49 9.96
C LYS A 146 -13.45 -1.64 10.38
N PRO A 147 -14.38 -1.86 9.47
CA PRO A 147 -15.79 -1.83 9.81
C PRO A 147 -16.15 -3.09 10.64
N LYS A 148 -16.72 -2.86 11.83
CA LYS A 148 -17.13 -3.93 12.75
C LYS A 148 -18.43 -4.57 12.25
N GLY A 149 -18.49 -5.90 12.25
CA GLY A 149 -19.71 -6.63 11.88
C GLY A 149 -20.01 -6.68 10.38
N VAL A 150 -19.04 -6.38 9.53
CA VAL A 150 -19.18 -6.59 8.08
C VAL A 150 -19.04 -8.06 7.75
N ALA A 151 -19.88 -8.55 6.85
CA ALA A 151 -19.75 -9.89 6.29
C ALA A 151 -18.34 -10.13 5.71
N SER A 152 -17.88 -11.38 5.75
CA SER A 152 -16.60 -11.78 5.14
C SER A 152 -16.55 -11.52 3.63
N THR A 153 -17.72 -11.37 3.00
CA THR A 153 -17.84 -10.95 1.62
C THR A 153 -18.95 -9.91 1.46
N VAL A 154 -18.72 -8.95 0.58
CA VAL A 154 -19.72 -7.93 0.20
C VAL A 154 -19.81 -7.83 -1.31
N THR A 155 -20.97 -7.44 -1.82
CA THR A 155 -21.23 -7.27 -3.25
C THR A 155 -21.36 -5.80 -3.58
N GLY A 156 -20.69 -5.36 -4.65
CA GLY A 156 -20.81 -4.03 -5.20
C GLY A 156 -21.14 -4.08 -6.70
N GLU A 157 -21.59 -2.94 -7.21
CA GLU A 157 -21.77 -2.71 -8.63
C GLU A 157 -20.96 -1.48 -9.05
N GLY A 158 -20.45 -1.51 -10.27
CA GLY A 158 -19.60 -0.44 -10.77
C GLY A 158 -19.19 -0.62 -12.22
N LYS A 159 -18.37 0.30 -12.68
CA LYS A 159 -17.83 0.33 -14.04
C LYS A 159 -16.32 0.10 -14.01
N ILE A 160 -15.84 -0.80 -14.85
CA ILE A 160 -14.40 -1.01 -15.03
C ILE A 160 -13.81 0.19 -15.76
N LEU A 161 -12.87 0.89 -15.12
CA LEU A 161 -12.11 1.97 -15.73
C LEU A 161 -10.81 1.46 -16.35
N ALA A 162 -10.15 0.50 -15.70
CA ALA A 162 -8.91 -0.10 -16.20
C ALA A 162 -8.78 -1.56 -15.75
N VAL A 163 -8.07 -2.34 -16.54
CA VAL A 163 -7.60 -3.69 -16.17
C VAL A 163 -6.07 -3.63 -16.23
N VAL A 164 -5.40 -4.04 -15.15
CA VAL A 164 -3.94 -3.97 -15.01
C VAL A 164 -3.41 -5.39 -14.75
N PRO A 165 -3.16 -6.18 -15.81
CA PRO A 165 -2.76 -7.58 -15.67
C PRO A 165 -1.44 -7.77 -14.91
N GLN A 166 -0.50 -6.82 -15.03
CA GLN A 166 0.82 -6.90 -14.42
C GLN A 166 0.75 -6.91 -12.89
N SER A 167 -0.18 -6.14 -12.32
CA SER A 167 -0.40 -6.09 -10.87
C SER A 167 -1.57 -6.97 -10.41
N GLN A 168 -2.23 -7.70 -11.31
CA GLN A 168 -3.43 -8.50 -11.04
C GLN A 168 -4.60 -7.63 -10.50
N GLU A 169 -4.82 -6.46 -11.09
CA GLU A 169 -5.80 -5.48 -10.60
C GLU A 169 -6.83 -5.06 -11.63
N VAL A 170 -7.95 -4.56 -11.13
CA VAL A 170 -8.91 -3.75 -11.88
C VAL A 170 -9.13 -2.44 -11.15
N VAL A 171 -9.25 -1.34 -11.89
CA VAL A 171 -9.72 -0.06 -11.35
C VAL A 171 -11.21 0.02 -11.62
N ILE A 172 -12.00 0.15 -10.55
CA ILE A 172 -13.46 0.20 -10.62
C ILE A 172 -13.94 1.53 -10.05
N GLU A 173 -14.79 2.22 -10.80
CA GLU A 173 -15.68 3.24 -10.26
C GLU A 173 -16.93 2.52 -9.76
N HIS A 174 -17.06 2.34 -8.45
CA HIS A 174 -18.19 1.63 -7.87
C HIS A 174 -19.14 2.57 -7.13
N GLY A 175 -20.41 2.17 -7.10
CA GLY A 175 -21.43 2.83 -6.27
C GLY A 175 -21.25 2.52 -4.79
N GLU A 176 -22.23 2.93 -3.98
CA GLU A 176 -22.27 2.55 -2.57
C GLU A 176 -22.28 1.03 -2.42
N ILE A 177 -21.39 0.51 -1.57
CA ILE A 177 -21.40 -0.88 -1.11
C ILE A 177 -21.99 -0.85 0.30
N LYS A 178 -23.29 -1.17 0.41
CA LYS A 178 -24.07 -1.02 1.64
C LYS A 178 -23.37 -1.65 2.84
N GLY A 179 -23.20 -0.85 3.90
CA GLY A 179 -22.57 -1.27 5.16
C GLY A 179 -21.06 -1.51 5.07
N PHE A 180 -20.45 -1.28 3.90
CA PHE A 180 -19.02 -1.44 3.66
C PHE A 180 -18.40 -0.07 3.37
N MET A 181 -18.64 0.52 2.21
CA MET A 181 -18.02 1.79 1.79
C MET A 181 -18.92 2.62 0.88
N ASP A 182 -18.66 3.91 0.84
CA ASP A 182 -19.29 4.84 -0.11
C ASP A 182 -18.79 4.63 -1.54
N ALA A 183 -19.48 5.29 -2.48
CA ALA A 183 -19.09 5.31 -3.88
C ALA A 183 -17.70 5.95 -4.06
N MET A 184 -16.80 5.25 -4.71
CA MET A 184 -15.45 5.73 -5.01
C MET A 184 -14.83 5.02 -6.21
N THR A 185 -13.70 5.55 -6.64
CA THR A 185 -12.86 4.94 -7.68
C THR A 185 -11.60 4.41 -7.05
N MET A 186 -11.38 3.09 -7.12
CA MET A 186 -10.19 2.46 -6.55
C MET A 186 -9.78 1.20 -7.29
N GLY A 187 -8.50 0.83 -7.12
CA GLY A 187 -7.94 -0.41 -7.60
C GLY A 187 -8.23 -1.55 -6.64
N TYR A 188 -8.61 -2.71 -7.17
CA TYR A 188 -8.75 -3.96 -6.43
C TYR A 188 -7.90 -5.04 -7.05
N LYS A 189 -7.17 -5.76 -6.21
CA LYS A 189 -6.60 -7.06 -6.58
C LYS A 189 -7.75 -8.02 -6.94
N VAL A 190 -7.53 -8.91 -7.89
CA VAL A 190 -8.54 -9.87 -8.35
C VAL A 190 -8.04 -11.30 -8.19
N SER A 191 -8.81 -12.18 -7.57
CA SER A 191 -8.45 -13.60 -7.42
C SER A 191 -9.64 -14.52 -7.74
N PRO A 192 -9.49 -15.51 -8.64
CA PRO A 192 -8.28 -15.83 -9.40
C PRO A 192 -7.99 -14.82 -10.52
N ASN A 193 -6.72 -14.74 -10.93
CA ASN A 193 -6.27 -13.86 -12.04
C ASN A 193 -7.03 -14.11 -13.37
N SER A 194 -7.59 -15.30 -13.56
CA SER A 194 -8.41 -15.62 -14.74
C SER A 194 -9.65 -14.72 -14.88
N LEU A 195 -10.15 -14.15 -13.79
CA LEU A 195 -11.27 -13.22 -13.81
C LEU A 195 -10.96 -11.93 -14.60
N LEU A 196 -9.69 -11.49 -14.65
CA LEU A 196 -9.31 -10.31 -15.43
C LEU A 196 -9.62 -10.46 -16.93
N LYS A 197 -9.63 -11.70 -17.44
CA LYS A 197 -9.93 -11.98 -18.86
C LYS A 197 -11.41 -11.86 -19.19
N THR A 198 -12.27 -11.75 -18.18
CA THR A 198 -13.73 -11.74 -18.35
C THR A 198 -14.30 -10.33 -18.54
N VAL A 199 -13.49 -9.31 -18.25
CA VAL A 199 -13.88 -7.89 -18.24
C VAL A 199 -12.90 -7.02 -19.01
N LYS A 200 -13.36 -5.86 -19.47
CA LYS A 200 -12.53 -4.82 -20.11
C LYS A 200 -12.96 -3.42 -19.65
N PRO A 201 -12.14 -2.38 -19.86
CA PRO A 201 -12.56 -1.00 -19.62
C PRO A 201 -13.89 -0.67 -20.30
N GLY A 202 -14.78 -0.01 -19.57
CA GLY A 202 -16.12 0.36 -19.99
C GLY A 202 -17.23 -0.62 -19.57
N ASP A 203 -16.89 -1.84 -19.15
CA ASP A 203 -17.90 -2.83 -18.73
C ASP A 203 -18.56 -2.43 -17.40
N ASN A 204 -19.90 -2.51 -17.36
CA ASN A 204 -20.65 -2.50 -16.10
C ASN A 204 -20.62 -3.89 -15.48
N VAL A 205 -20.29 -3.96 -14.19
CA VAL A 205 -20.03 -5.21 -13.49
C VAL A 205 -20.70 -5.25 -12.14
N ARG A 206 -21.11 -6.44 -11.73
CA ARG A 206 -21.34 -6.81 -10.33
C ARG A 206 -20.15 -7.62 -9.86
N PHE A 207 -19.63 -7.29 -8.68
CA PHE A 207 -18.43 -7.94 -8.14
C PHE A 207 -18.61 -8.28 -6.66
N THR A 208 -17.84 -9.25 -6.18
CA THR A 208 -17.80 -9.63 -4.75
C THR A 208 -16.40 -9.40 -4.21
N ILE A 209 -16.28 -8.69 -3.08
CA ILE A 209 -15.03 -8.43 -2.37
C ILE A 209 -14.94 -9.36 -1.16
N ASP A 210 -13.79 -10.01 -0.97
CA ASP A 210 -13.38 -10.56 0.33
C ASP A 210 -12.90 -9.39 1.22
N THR A 211 -13.65 -9.09 2.27
CA THR A 211 -13.46 -7.88 3.09
C THR A 211 -12.22 -7.93 3.96
N ASN A 212 -11.67 -9.12 4.22
CA ASN A 212 -10.42 -9.28 4.94
C ASN A 212 -9.22 -9.06 4.01
N LYS A 213 -9.30 -9.62 2.80
CA LYS A 213 -8.20 -9.58 1.83
C LYS A 213 -8.23 -8.36 0.92
N HIS A 214 -9.34 -7.62 0.86
CA HIS A 214 -9.56 -6.50 -0.06
C HIS A 214 -9.36 -6.93 -1.53
N VAL A 215 -9.83 -8.13 -1.84
CA VAL A 215 -9.65 -8.78 -3.16
C VAL A 215 -11.02 -9.09 -3.75
N ILE A 216 -11.20 -8.80 -5.03
CA ILE A 216 -12.36 -9.24 -5.79
C ILE A 216 -12.26 -10.74 -6.05
N THR A 217 -13.25 -11.49 -5.58
CA THR A 217 -13.33 -12.95 -5.70
C THR A 217 -14.31 -13.44 -6.76
N LYS A 218 -15.22 -12.57 -7.19
CA LYS A 218 -16.17 -12.80 -8.28
C LYS A 218 -16.40 -11.51 -9.04
N ILE A 219 -16.53 -11.61 -10.36
CA ILE A 219 -16.89 -10.49 -11.22
C ILE A 219 -17.76 -10.98 -12.38
N GLU A 220 -18.87 -10.31 -12.60
CA GLU A 220 -19.87 -10.65 -13.60
C GLU A 220 -20.27 -9.39 -14.35
N LYS A 221 -20.30 -9.46 -15.69
CA LYS A 221 -20.79 -8.35 -16.51
C LYS A 221 -22.29 -8.24 -16.37
N LEU A 222 -22.76 -7.04 -16.08
CA LEU A 222 -24.17 -6.72 -16.13
C LEU A 222 -24.58 -6.57 -17.59
N LYS A 223 -25.74 -7.14 -17.94
CA LYS A 223 -26.35 -6.89 -19.25
C LYS A 223 -26.87 -5.46 -19.23
N ASN A 224 -26.37 -4.65 -20.16
CA ASN A 224 -26.94 -3.33 -20.45
C ASN A 224 -28.34 -3.48 -21.04
#